data_AF-A0A1M2VKL3-F1
#
_entry.id   AF-A0A1M2VKL3-F1
#
_cell.length_a   1.000
_cell.length_b   1.000
_cell.length_c   1.000
_cell.angle_alpha   90.00
_cell.angle_beta   90.00
_cell.angle_gamma   90.00
#
_symmetry.space_group_name_H-M   'P 1'
#
loop_
_entity.id
_entity.type
_entity.pdbx_description
1 polymer ?
#
loop_
_entity_poly.entity_id
_entity_poly.type
_entity_poly.pdbx_seq_one_letter_code
_entity_poly.pdbx_strand_id
1 'polypeptide(L)'
;MSTTSLPNYVPSLSSIPSYSAEPQEYEQRLALNRAPQRPVGDFVKQSKGGNVSLRLFAQEDNVSLPVYGSGAAVEGAINLTKTDGVTAVEVKVRSRREFEISGARRSTTSG
;
A
#
# COMPACT_ATOMS: atom_id res chain seq x y z
N MET A 1 13.20 -39.81 -16.93
CA MET A 1 12.20 -38.93 -16.30
C MET A 1 12.26 -39.19 -14.80
N SER A 2 12.99 -38.36 -14.03
CA SER A 2 13.18 -38.58 -12.59
C SER A 2 12.15 -37.76 -11.82
N THR A 3 11.15 -38.42 -11.25
CA THR A 3 10.21 -37.80 -10.32
C THR A 3 10.85 -37.81 -8.92
N THR A 4 11.51 -36.71 -8.56
CA THR A 4 11.99 -36.50 -7.19
C THR A 4 10.78 -36.51 -6.26
N SER A 5 10.60 -37.59 -5.51
CA SER A 5 9.60 -37.68 -4.47
C SER A 5 9.90 -36.64 -3.39
N LEU A 6 8.92 -35.81 -3.07
CA LEU A 6 9.00 -34.86 -1.97
C LEU A 6 9.26 -35.64 -0.66
N PRO A 7 10.10 -35.12 0.24
CA PRO A 7 10.30 -35.73 1.55
C PRO A 7 8.96 -35.85 2.28
N ASN A 8 8.71 -37.01 2.87
CA ASN A 8 7.52 -37.27 3.66
C ASN A 8 7.56 -36.38 4.91
N TYR A 9 6.72 -35.35 4.96
CA TYR A 9 6.56 -34.52 6.14
C TYR A 9 5.69 -35.27 7.15
N VAL A 10 6.32 -35.85 8.18
CA VAL A 10 5.63 -36.40 9.34
C VAL A 10 5.67 -35.32 10.42
N PRO A 11 4.59 -34.54 10.65
CA PRO A 11 4.60 -33.50 11.66
C PRO A 11 4.80 -34.12 13.05
N SER A 12 5.95 -33.86 13.66
CA SER A 12 6.16 -34.12 15.07
C SER A 12 5.32 -33.13 15.88
N LEU A 13 4.20 -33.60 16.44
CA LEU A 13 3.34 -32.78 17.30
C LEU A 13 4.10 -32.19 18.51
N SER A 14 5.22 -32.80 18.90
CA SER A 14 6.14 -32.34 19.95
C SER A 14 6.97 -31.11 19.59
N SER A 15 7.00 -30.69 18.32
CA SER A 15 7.71 -29.49 17.87
C SER A 15 6.78 -28.38 17.38
N ILE A 16 5.47 -28.53 17.55
CA ILE A 16 4.51 -27.48 17.21
C ILE A 16 4.57 -26.44 18.33
N PRO A 17 4.98 -25.21 18.04
CA PRO A 17 4.99 -24.16 19.05
C PRO A 17 3.54 -23.91 19.48
N SER A 18 3.29 -23.98 20.79
CA SER A 18 2.00 -23.64 21.37
C SER A 18 1.93 -22.13 21.52
N TYR A 19 1.39 -21.44 20.52
CA TYR A 19 1.20 -19.99 20.58
C TYR A 19 -0.02 -19.65 21.44
N SER A 20 0.10 -18.64 22.31
CA SER A 20 -1.04 -18.07 23.00
C SER A 20 -1.75 -17.01 22.15
N ALA A 21 -3.05 -16.81 22.38
CA ALA A 21 -3.84 -15.79 21.67
C ALA A 21 -3.30 -14.37 21.91
N GLU A 22 -2.86 -14.11 23.16
CA GLU A 22 -2.07 -12.92 23.53
C GLU A 22 -0.60 -13.31 23.71
N PRO A 23 0.36 -12.65 23.04
CA PRO A 23 1.78 -12.98 23.14
C PRO A 23 2.29 -12.82 24.57
N GLN A 24 2.99 -13.83 25.08
CA GLN A 24 3.73 -13.73 26.33
C GLN A 24 5.01 -12.92 26.14
N GLU A 25 5.68 -12.52 27.24
CA GLU A 25 6.90 -11.70 27.20
C GLU A 25 8.05 -12.33 26.37
N TYR A 26 8.06 -13.66 26.25
CA TYR A 26 9.05 -14.42 25.49
C TYR A 26 8.61 -14.74 24.05
N GLU A 27 7.42 -14.31 23.62
CA GLU A 27 6.89 -14.54 22.28
C GLU A 27 6.92 -13.26 21.43
N GLN A 28 7.35 -13.38 20.17
CA GLN A 28 7.34 -12.28 19.21
C GLN A 28 6.41 -12.59 18.03
N ARG A 29 5.46 -11.69 17.75
CA ARG A 29 4.62 -11.78 16.53
C ARG A 29 5.46 -11.44 15.30
N LEU A 30 5.65 -12.42 14.42
CA LEU A 30 6.54 -12.28 13.24
C LEU A 30 6.07 -11.29 12.17
N ALA A 31 4.79 -10.89 12.17
CA ALA A 31 4.31 -9.68 11.51
C ALA A 31 2.86 -9.54 11.90
N LEU A 32 2.58 -8.71 12.92
CA LEU A 32 1.21 -8.27 13.10
C LEU A 32 0.93 -7.24 12.01
N ASN A 33 0.35 -7.70 10.89
CA ASN A 33 -0.30 -6.81 9.92
C ASN A 33 -1.55 -6.22 10.59
N ARG A 34 -1.35 -5.36 11.62
CA ARG A 34 -2.40 -4.43 12.02
C ARG A 34 -2.66 -3.61 10.78
N ALA A 35 -3.90 -3.61 10.30
CA ALA A 35 -4.32 -2.62 9.33
C ALA A 35 -3.94 -1.27 9.93
N PRO A 36 -3.05 -0.48 9.27
CA PRO A 36 -2.71 0.83 9.77
C PRO A 36 -4.02 1.60 9.95
N GLN A 37 -4.13 2.33 11.05
CA GLN A 37 -5.34 3.07 11.35
C GLN A 37 -5.62 4.02 10.18
N ARG A 38 -6.78 3.86 9.54
CA ARG A 38 -7.12 4.65 8.36
C ARG A 38 -7.21 6.12 8.79
N PRO A 39 -6.47 7.04 8.15
CA PRO A 39 -6.62 8.46 8.44
C PRO A 39 -8.07 8.89 8.19
N VAL A 40 -8.53 9.93 8.89
CA VAL A 40 -9.93 10.40 8.83
C VAL A 40 -10.05 11.76 8.13
N GLY A 41 -8.92 12.44 7.90
CA GLY A 41 -8.90 13.75 7.25
C GLY A 41 -9.09 13.67 5.74
N ASP A 42 -9.08 14.86 5.13
CA ASP A 42 -9.31 15.04 3.70
C ASP A 42 -8.25 15.92 3.06
N PHE A 43 -7.93 15.61 1.81
CA PHE A 43 -7.15 16.47 0.94
C PHE A 43 -8.06 17.14 -0.08
N VAL A 44 -8.08 18.48 -0.10
CA VAL A 44 -8.87 19.25 -1.07
C VAL A 44 -7.96 20.02 -2.02
N LYS A 45 -8.15 19.80 -3.31
CA LYS A 45 -7.48 20.56 -4.37
C LYS A 45 -8.50 21.30 -5.22
N GLN A 46 -8.36 22.62 -5.23
CA GLN A 46 -9.17 23.50 -6.07
C GLN A 46 -8.53 23.66 -7.44
N SER A 47 -9.36 23.69 -8.48
CA SER A 47 -8.95 24.14 -9.81
C SER A 47 -8.58 25.63 -9.77
N LYS A 48 -7.74 26.08 -10.70
CA LYS A 48 -7.32 27.50 -10.78
C LYS A 48 -8.51 28.46 -10.92
N GLY A 49 -9.61 28.02 -11.52
CA GLY A 49 -10.83 28.81 -11.71
C GLY A 49 -11.85 28.67 -10.57
N GLY A 50 -11.58 27.89 -9.53
CA GLY A 50 -12.49 27.70 -8.38
C GLY A 50 -13.81 26.97 -8.68
N ASN A 51 -14.07 26.61 -9.94
CA ASN A 51 -15.34 26.01 -10.36
C ASN A 51 -15.42 24.50 -10.11
N VAL A 52 -14.26 23.86 -9.91
CA VAL A 52 -14.12 22.43 -9.68
C VAL A 52 -13.20 22.20 -8.48
N SER A 53 -13.61 21.34 -7.56
CA SER A 53 -12.79 20.88 -6.44
C SER A 53 -12.71 19.36 -6.41
N LEU A 54 -11.52 18.83 -6.15
CA LEU A 54 -11.28 17.42 -5.88
C LEU A 54 -11.06 17.25 -4.37
N ARG A 55 -11.90 16.47 -3.71
CA ARG A 55 -11.75 16.07 -2.31
C ARG A 55 -11.40 14.59 -2.26
N LEU A 56 -10.27 14.25 -1.66
CA LEU A 56 -9.79 12.88 -1.46
C LEU A 56 -9.88 12.55 0.02
N PHE A 57 -10.50 11.42 0.33
CA PHE A 57 -10.77 10.99 1.70
C PHE A 57 -9.60 10.18 2.27
N ALA A 58 -9.64 9.99 3.58
CA ALA A 58 -8.72 9.17 4.34
C ALA A 58 -7.26 9.61 4.24
N GLN A 59 -7.06 10.90 4.42
CA GLN A 59 -5.78 11.58 4.41
C GLN A 59 -5.40 12.03 5.82
N GLU A 60 -4.10 12.18 6.07
CA GLU A 60 -3.63 12.85 7.28
C GLU A 60 -3.87 14.36 7.17
N ASP A 61 -3.96 15.04 8.32
CA ASP A 61 -4.15 16.49 8.34
C ASP A 61 -2.93 17.21 7.78
N ASN A 62 -3.16 18.26 6.98
CA ASN A 62 -2.13 19.12 6.40
C ASN A 62 -1.14 18.41 5.44
N VAL A 63 -1.53 17.29 4.82
CA VAL A 63 -0.69 16.65 3.80
C VAL A 63 -0.53 17.52 2.55
N SER A 64 0.69 17.62 2.05
CA SER A 64 0.98 18.32 0.80
C SER A 64 0.55 17.53 -0.44
N LEU A 65 0.52 16.20 -0.32
CA LEU A 65 0.11 15.27 -1.36
C LEU A 65 -0.70 14.12 -0.73
N PRO A 66 -1.75 13.64 -1.42
CA PRO A 66 -2.53 12.51 -0.93
C PRO A 66 -1.70 11.23 -0.98
N VAL A 67 -1.79 10.41 0.07
CA VAL A 67 -1.05 9.16 0.23
C VAL A 67 -2.04 8.00 0.40
N TYR A 68 -1.80 6.93 -0.33
CA TYR A 68 -2.55 5.68 -0.25
C TYR A 68 -1.59 4.50 -0.17
N GLY A 69 -1.92 3.52 0.66
CA GLY A 69 -1.14 2.28 0.78
C GLY A 69 -1.22 1.41 -0.48
N SER A 70 -0.32 0.42 -0.57
CA SER A 70 -0.38 -0.57 -1.66
C SER A 70 -1.72 -1.31 -1.62
N GLY A 71 -2.46 -1.29 -2.74
CA GLY A 71 -3.77 -1.92 -2.86
C GLY A 71 -4.92 -1.18 -2.15
N ALA A 72 -4.67 0.00 -1.56
CA ALA A 72 -5.73 0.80 -0.98
C ALA A 72 -6.61 1.44 -2.06
N ALA A 73 -7.92 1.52 -1.78
CA ALA A 73 -8.87 2.22 -2.64
C ALA A 73 -8.66 3.74 -2.56
N VAL A 74 -8.66 4.40 -3.71
CA VAL A 74 -8.68 5.86 -3.80
C VAL A 74 -10.14 6.30 -3.74
N GLU A 75 -10.55 6.87 -2.61
CA GLU A 75 -11.91 7.35 -2.37
C GLU A 75 -11.95 8.88 -2.32
N GLY A 76 -13.00 9.47 -2.87
CA GLY A 76 -13.14 10.92 -2.90
C GLY A 76 -14.42 11.39 -3.58
N ALA A 77 -14.55 12.69 -3.70
CA ALA A 77 -15.66 13.37 -4.36
C ALA A 77 -15.14 14.53 -5.24
N ILE A 78 -15.84 14.79 -6.33
CA ILE A 78 -15.63 15.96 -7.18
C ILE A 78 -16.82 16.89 -6.95
N ASN A 79 -16.55 18.13 -6.54
CA ASN A 79 -17.58 19.16 -6.40
C ASN A 79 -17.47 20.15 -7.55
N LEU A 80 -18.60 20.46 -8.17
CA LEU A 80 -18.75 21.46 -9.21
C LEU A 80 -19.59 22.60 -8.64
N THR A 81 -19.03 23.81 -8.57
CA THR A 81 -19.78 24.99 -8.10
C THR A 81 -20.57 25.66 -9.21
N LYS A 82 -20.15 25.49 -10.47
CA LYS A 82 -20.88 25.93 -11.67
C LYS A 82 -20.92 24.81 -12.70
N THR A 83 -22.13 24.40 -13.10
CA THR A 83 -22.36 23.28 -14.01
C THR A 83 -22.85 23.70 -15.40
N ASP A 84 -23.00 25.00 -15.65
CA ASP A 84 -23.47 25.51 -16.94
C ASP A 84 -22.54 25.08 -18.08
N GLY A 85 -23.07 24.31 -19.02
CA GLY A 85 -22.33 23.80 -20.18
C GLY A 85 -21.40 22.61 -19.88
N VAL A 86 -21.41 22.05 -18.67
CA VAL A 86 -20.67 20.83 -18.34
C VAL A 86 -21.39 19.62 -18.94
N THR A 87 -20.74 18.93 -19.88
CA THR A 87 -21.31 17.74 -20.54
C THR A 87 -20.78 16.42 -19.97
N ALA A 88 -19.57 16.42 -19.42
CA ALA A 88 -18.94 15.23 -18.84
C ALA A 88 -17.90 15.60 -17.77
N VAL A 89 -17.69 14.69 -16.82
CA VAL A 89 -16.59 14.73 -15.85
C VAL A 89 -15.77 13.47 -16.03
N GLU A 90 -14.48 13.62 -16.34
CA GLU A 90 -13.55 12.51 -16.51
C GLU A 90 -12.54 12.48 -15.36
N VAL A 91 -12.35 11.31 -14.76
CA VAL A 91 -11.36 11.09 -13.69
C VAL A 91 -10.25 10.19 -14.22
N LYS A 92 -9.03 10.71 -14.24
CA LYS A 92 -7.87 9.98 -14.75
C LYS A 92 -6.85 9.72 -13.64
N VAL A 93 -6.61 8.44 -13.36
CA VAL A 93 -5.58 7.98 -12.42
C VAL A 93 -4.35 7.56 -13.23
N ARG A 94 -3.16 8.07 -12.87
CA ARG A 94 -1.88 7.67 -13.46
C ARG A 94 -0.88 7.35 -12.36
N SER A 95 -0.15 6.25 -12.51
CA SER A 95 0.97 5.88 -11.66
C SER A 95 2.29 6.10 -12.40
N ARG A 96 3.27 6.75 -11.76
CA ARG A 96 4.66 6.80 -12.22
C ARG A 96 5.52 6.05 -11.20
N ARG A 97 6.32 5.09 -11.66
CA ARG A 97 7.36 4.45 -10.84
C ARG A 97 8.70 4.78 -11.48
N GLU A 98 9.62 5.22 -10.64
CA GLU A 98 11.02 5.41 -11.02
C GLU A 98 11.82 4.33 -10.28
N PHE A 99 12.51 3.49 -11.05
CA PHE A 99 13.36 2.43 -10.50
C PHE A 99 14.80 2.80 -10.79
N GLU A 100 15.62 2.87 -9.76
CA GLU A 100 17.07 2.92 -9.89
C GLU A 100 17.64 1.55 -9.51
N ILE A 101 18.20 0.84 -10.50
CA ILE A 101 18.84 -0.46 -10.27
C ILE A 101 20.30 -0.20 -9.93
N SER A 102 20.63 -0.22 -8.65
CA SER A 102 22.02 -0.17 -8.18
C SER A 102 22.65 -1.57 -8.22
N GLY A 103 23.33 -1.86 -9.33
CA GLY A 103 24.08 -3.10 -9.53
C GLY A 103 25.53 -2.85 -9.92
N ALA A 104 26.41 -2.59 -8.94
CA ALA A 104 27.85 -2.56 -9.18
C ALA A 104 28.39 -4.00 -9.22
N ARG A 105 28.89 -4.42 -10.40
CA ARG A 105 29.62 -5.67 -10.61
C ARG A 105 30.81 -5.77 -9.64
N ARG A 106 30.93 -6.88 -8.89
CA ARG A 106 32.19 -7.29 -8.27
C ARG A 106 33.07 -7.95 -9.34
N SER A 107 34.14 -7.29 -9.75
CA SER A 107 35.23 -7.90 -10.52
C SER A 107 36.12 -8.69 -9.55
N THR A 108 36.03 -10.01 -9.58
CA THR A 108 37.07 -10.88 -9.05
C THR A 108 38.19 -10.96 -10.08
N THR A 109 39.32 -10.32 -9.81
CA THR A 109 40.58 -10.63 -10.48
C THR A 109 41.43 -11.43 -9.50
N SER A 110 41.54 -12.73 -9.74
CA SER A 110 42.59 -13.57 -9.17
C SER A 110 43.78 -13.56 -10.12
N GLY A 111 44.95 -13.17 -9.61
CA GLY A 111 46.25 -13.27 -10.26
C GLY A 111 47.32 -13.34 -9.18
#